data_AF-A0A3D2CLJ5-F1
#
_entry.id   AF-A0A3D2CLJ5-F1
#
_cell.length_a   1.000
_cell.length_b   1.000
_cell.length_c   1.000
_cell.angle_alpha   90.00
_cell.angle_beta   90.00
_cell.angle_gamma   90.00
#
_symmetry.space_group_name_H-M   'P 1'
#
loop_
_entity.id
_entity.type
_entity.pdbx_description
1 polymer ?
#
loop_
_entity_poly.entity_id
_entity_poly.type
_entity_poly.pdbx_seq_one_letter_code
_entity_poly.pdbx_strand_id
1 'polypeptide(L)'
;MYPARGRRAGRGNFLFDGLFDPKESFPRFLHLKKAGNIVLYILSNTVVTLLSAVEFLLLVRAVLSWVAPDSDHPVSNAVFTVTDWILAPMRALLDKTGWFQNSMIDMSYLLTILVLWGISSLFLFL
;
A
#
# COMPACT_ATOMS: atom_id res chain seq x y z
N MET A 1 57.30 22.97 43.52
CA MET A 1 57.41 23.96 42.42
C MET A 1 57.46 23.18 41.11
N TYR A 2 56.38 23.17 40.33
CA TYR A 2 56.32 22.53 39.00
C TYR A 2 56.61 23.59 37.92
N PRO A 3 57.28 23.20 36.82
CA PRO A 3 56.99 23.78 35.52
C PRO A 3 56.43 22.71 34.57
N ALA A 4 55.32 23.07 33.93
CA ALA A 4 54.68 22.32 32.86
C ALA A 4 55.39 22.55 31.52
N ARG A 5 55.60 21.49 30.72
CA ARG A 5 55.86 21.56 29.26
C ARG A 5 55.87 20.14 28.67
N GLY A 6 55.25 19.81 27.55
CA GLY A 6 54.44 20.56 26.62
C GLY A 6 53.74 19.57 25.69
N ARG A 7 52.46 19.83 25.38
CA ARG A 7 51.72 19.08 24.36
C ARG A 7 52.35 19.37 23.01
N ARG A 8 52.93 18.35 22.37
CA ARG A 8 53.26 18.38 20.94
C ARG A 8 51.95 18.35 20.17
N ALA A 9 51.41 19.52 19.85
CA ALA A 9 50.40 19.64 18.82
C ALA A 9 51.08 19.33 17.48
N GLY A 10 50.65 18.25 16.84
CA GLY A 10 51.02 17.94 15.48
C GLY A 10 50.76 19.15 14.60
N ARG A 11 51.78 19.55 13.85
CA ARG A 11 51.72 20.61 12.83
C ARG A 11 50.94 20.05 11.64
N GLY A 12 49.63 19.90 11.82
CA GLY A 12 48.65 19.84 10.73
C GLY A 12 48.57 21.23 10.11
N ASN A 13 48.40 21.30 8.80
CA ASN A 13 48.26 22.57 8.11
C ASN A 13 46.93 23.20 8.51
N PHE A 14 46.95 24.00 9.57
CA PHE A 14 45.81 24.70 10.15
C PHE A 14 44.97 25.48 9.12
N LEU A 15 45.59 25.92 8.02
CA LEU A 15 44.90 26.61 6.92
C LEU A 15 44.02 25.68 6.06
N PHE A 16 44.37 24.40 5.93
CA PHE A 16 43.55 23.41 5.22
C PHE A 16 42.56 22.70 6.16
N ASP A 17 42.88 22.61 7.45
CA ASP A 17 42.05 21.95 8.46
C ASP A 17 40.71 22.67 8.70
N GLY A 18 40.62 23.97 8.41
CA GLY A 18 39.39 24.76 8.52
C GLY A 18 38.65 25.01 7.21
N LEU A 19 39.23 24.68 6.06
CA LEU A 19 38.65 24.98 4.74
C LEU A 19 37.74 23.86 4.21
N PHE A 20 37.95 22.65 4.71
CA PHE A 20 37.16 21.47 4.39
C PHE A 20 36.66 20.86 5.69
N ASP A 21 35.50 21.33 6.17
CA ASP A 21 34.75 20.61 7.20
C ASP A 21 33.85 19.56 6.49
N PRO A 22 34.16 18.25 6.60
CA PRO A 22 33.38 17.19 5.95
C PRO A 22 31.96 17.06 6.50
N LYS A 23 31.68 17.62 7.69
CA LYS A 23 30.35 17.57 8.33
C LYS A 23 29.41 18.67 7.83
N GLU A 24 29.96 19.79 7.37
CA GLU A 24 29.19 20.88 6.75
C GLU A 24 28.89 20.60 5.26
N SER A 25 29.66 19.72 4.64
CA SER A 25 29.52 19.36 3.22
C SER A 25 28.61 18.15 2.98
N PHE A 26 27.88 17.68 4.00
CA PHE A 26 26.86 16.65 3.81
C PHE A 26 25.80 17.13 2.80
N PRO A 27 25.65 16.43 1.67
CA PRO A 27 24.91 16.95 0.55
C PRO A 27 23.40 17.01 0.79
N ARG A 28 22.79 18.20 0.59
CA ARG A 28 21.32 18.44 0.59
C ARG A 28 20.55 17.44 -0.31
N PHE A 29 21.23 16.88 -1.30
CA PHE A 29 20.73 15.91 -2.27
C PHE A 29 20.44 14.51 -1.69
N LEU A 30 20.96 14.18 -0.50
CA LEU A 30 20.68 12.90 0.18
C LEU A 30 19.30 12.90 0.86
N HIS A 31 18.83 14.04 1.37
CA HIS A 31 17.48 14.19 1.93
C HIS A 31 16.40 14.39 0.85
N LEU A 32 16.77 14.93 -0.32
CA LEU A 32 15.85 15.14 -1.44
C LEU A 32 15.29 13.81 -2.03
N LYS A 33 16.04 12.70 -1.95
CA LYS A 33 15.53 11.37 -2.34
C LYS A 33 14.43 10.83 -1.41
N LYS A 34 14.41 11.24 -0.13
CA LYS A 34 13.33 10.85 0.79
C LYS A 34 11.98 11.47 0.41
N ALA A 35 11.99 12.70 -0.10
CA ALA A 35 10.76 13.40 -0.49
C ALA A 35 10.02 12.68 -1.62
N GLY A 36 10.74 12.16 -2.63
CA GLY A 36 10.13 11.36 -3.70
C GLY A 36 9.51 10.05 -3.20
N ASN A 37 10.17 9.39 -2.24
CA ASN A 37 9.69 8.12 -1.68
C ASN A 37 8.42 8.30 -0.83
N ILE A 38 8.26 9.45 -0.15
CA ILE A 38 7.08 9.74 0.66
C ILE A 38 5.83 9.93 -0.22
N VAL A 39 5.97 10.62 -1.35
CA VAL A 39 4.84 10.82 -2.28
C VAL A 39 4.39 9.48 -2.87
N LEU A 40 5.34 8.63 -3.27
CA LEU A 40 5.04 7.28 -3.75
C LEU A 40 4.35 6.42 -2.67
N TYR A 41 4.84 6.47 -1.43
CA TYR A 41 4.23 5.75 -0.31
C TYR A 41 2.78 6.18 -0.06
N ILE A 42 2.50 7.48 -0.05
CA ILE A 42 1.15 8.01 0.17
C ILE A 42 0.21 7.57 -0.97
N LEU A 43 0.66 7.64 -2.22
CA LEU A 43 -0.13 7.19 -3.38
C LEU A 43 -0.45 5.70 -3.29
N SER A 44 0.56 4.86 -3.05
CA SER A 44 0.39 3.42 -2.88
C SER A 44 -0.59 3.10 -1.75
N ASN A 45 -0.41 3.73 -0.58
CA ASN A 45 -1.27 3.50 0.58
C ASN A 45 -2.72 3.95 0.33
N THR A 46 -2.92 5.02 -0.45
CA THR A 46 -4.26 5.49 -0.84
C THR A 46 -4.95 4.45 -1.72
N VAL A 47 -4.25 3.89 -2.70
CA VAL A 47 -4.78 2.83 -3.58
C VAL A 47 -5.11 1.58 -2.77
N VAL A 48 -4.23 1.15 -1.87
CA VAL A 48 -4.46 0.00 -0.97
C VAL A 48 -5.71 0.22 -0.10
N THR A 49 -5.89 1.44 0.42
CA THR A 49 -7.07 1.77 1.24
C THR A 49 -8.37 1.74 0.43
N LEU A 50 -8.33 2.16 -0.84
CA LEU A 50 -9.50 2.05 -1.72
C LEU A 50 -9.81 0.58 -2.06
N LEU A 51 -8.78 -0.22 -2.32
CA LEU A 51 -8.92 -1.66 -2.57
C LEU A 51 -9.52 -2.38 -1.35
N SER A 52 -9.06 -2.08 -0.14
CA SER A 52 -9.60 -2.67 1.08
C SER A 52 -11.05 -2.27 1.36
N ALA A 53 -11.46 -1.05 0.98
CA ALA A 53 -12.86 -0.64 1.02
C ALA A 53 -13.74 -1.47 0.06
N VAL A 54 -13.22 -1.80 -1.13
CA VAL A 54 -13.89 -2.72 -2.06
C VAL A 54 -13.97 -4.13 -1.47
N GLU A 55 -12.88 -4.65 -0.90
CA GLU A 55 -12.88 -5.95 -0.21
C GLU A 55 -13.96 -6.00 0.89
N PHE A 56 -14.11 -4.92 1.65
CA PHE A 56 -15.15 -4.81 2.68
C PHE A 56 -16.56 -4.81 2.08
N LEU A 57 -16.82 -4.07 0.99
CA LEU A 57 -18.11 -4.10 0.29
C LEU A 57 -18.45 -5.50 -0.22
N LEU A 58 -17.44 -6.22 -0.71
CA LEU A 58 -17.58 -7.59 -1.13
C LEU A 58 -17.93 -8.48 0.08
N LEU A 59 -17.26 -8.35 1.23
CA LEU A 59 -17.64 -9.06 2.46
C LEU A 59 -19.10 -8.80 2.86
N VAL A 60 -19.53 -7.54 2.81
CA VAL A 60 -20.92 -7.17 3.08
C VAL A 60 -21.87 -7.86 2.11
N ARG A 61 -21.57 -7.89 0.81
CA ARG A 61 -22.37 -8.61 -0.20
C ARG A 61 -22.52 -10.10 0.15
N ALA A 62 -21.45 -10.75 0.60
CA ALA A 62 -21.51 -12.16 0.97
C ALA A 62 -22.36 -12.42 2.21
N VAL A 63 -22.22 -11.57 3.23
CA VAL A 63 -23.12 -11.62 4.39
C VAL A 63 -24.57 -11.39 3.97
N LEU A 64 -24.84 -10.42 3.08
CA LEU A 64 -26.18 -10.17 2.53
C LEU A 64 -26.72 -11.39 1.76
N SER A 65 -25.88 -12.11 1.01
CA SER A 65 -26.29 -13.33 0.31
C SER A 65 -26.75 -14.45 1.26
N TRP A 66 -26.23 -14.48 2.49
CA TRP A 66 -26.69 -15.42 3.53
C TRP A 66 -27.88 -14.92 4.33
N VAL A 67 -27.88 -13.63 4.69
CA VAL A 67 -28.93 -13.05 5.56
C VAL A 67 -30.23 -12.84 4.77
N ALA A 68 -30.13 -12.47 3.50
CA ALA A 68 -31.31 -12.18 2.69
C ALA A 68 -31.03 -12.43 1.18
N PRO A 69 -31.02 -13.71 0.76
CA PRO A 69 -30.72 -14.11 -0.62
C PRO A 69 -31.66 -13.49 -1.67
N ASP A 70 -32.94 -13.33 -1.33
CA ASP A 70 -34.00 -12.75 -2.18
C ASP A 70 -34.45 -11.36 -1.66
N SER A 71 -33.51 -10.54 -1.17
CA SER A 71 -33.87 -9.24 -0.58
C SER A 71 -34.19 -8.15 -1.61
N ASP A 72 -35.47 -7.83 -1.75
CA ASP A 72 -35.99 -6.65 -2.46
C ASP A 72 -35.74 -5.30 -1.72
N HIS A 73 -34.82 -5.29 -0.75
CA HIS A 73 -34.51 -4.09 0.01
C HIS A 73 -33.64 -3.12 -0.80
N PRO A 74 -33.90 -1.80 -0.75
CA PRO A 74 -33.14 -0.81 -1.53
C PRO A 74 -31.65 -0.77 -1.16
N VAL A 75 -31.29 -1.10 0.08
CA VAL A 75 -29.90 -1.11 0.55
C VAL A 75 -29.14 -2.31 -0.01
N SER A 76 -29.74 -3.50 -0.02
CA SER A 76 -29.12 -4.68 -0.62
C SER A 76 -28.94 -4.49 -2.12
N ASN A 77 -29.98 -4.01 -2.82
CA ASN A 77 -29.88 -3.69 -4.25
C ASN A 77 -28.81 -2.64 -4.58
N ALA A 78 -28.66 -1.61 -3.75
CA ALA A 78 -27.58 -0.63 -3.93
C ALA A 78 -26.19 -1.29 -3.81
N VAL A 79 -25.98 -2.13 -2.80
CA VAL A 79 -24.72 -2.88 -2.61
C VAL A 79 -24.47 -3.81 -3.80
N PHE A 80 -25.47 -4.60 -4.22
CA PHE A 80 -25.38 -5.51 -5.36
C PHE A 80 -25.06 -4.76 -6.65
N THR A 81 -25.70 -3.62 -6.92
CA THR A 81 -25.45 -2.81 -8.13
C THR A 81 -24.02 -2.27 -8.18
N VAL A 82 -23.53 -1.73 -7.07
CA VAL A 82 -22.16 -1.19 -6.99
C VAL A 82 -21.12 -2.31 -7.15
N THR A 83 -21.35 -3.43 -6.47
CA THR A 83 -20.42 -4.56 -6.51
C THR A 83 -20.50 -5.34 -7.83
N ASP A 84 -21.65 -5.38 -8.51
CA ASP A 84 -21.80 -6.02 -9.82
C ASP A 84 -20.98 -5.32 -10.91
N TRP A 85 -20.90 -4.00 -10.91
CA TRP A 85 -20.03 -3.28 -11.86
C TRP A 85 -18.57 -3.68 -11.71
N ILE A 86 -18.12 -3.87 -10.47
CA ILE A 86 -16.75 -4.27 -10.13
C ILE A 86 -16.53 -5.75 -10.46
N LEU A 87 -17.54 -6.60 -10.20
CA LEU A 87 -17.46 -8.04 -10.44
C LEU A 87 -17.63 -8.42 -11.91
N ALA A 88 -18.37 -7.65 -12.72
CA ALA A 88 -18.67 -7.95 -14.11
C ALA A 88 -17.44 -8.36 -14.95
N PRO A 89 -16.30 -7.62 -14.92
CA PRO A 89 -15.11 -8.04 -15.66
C PRO A 89 -14.50 -9.34 -15.13
N MET A 90 -14.49 -9.54 -13.80
CA MET A 90 -13.98 -10.78 -13.19
C MET A 90 -14.91 -11.97 -13.47
N ARG A 91 -16.23 -11.75 -13.46
CA ARG A 91 -17.26 -12.74 -13.83
C ARG A 91 -17.11 -13.13 -15.29
N ALA A 92 -16.89 -12.17 -16.18
CA ALA A 92 -16.64 -12.44 -17.60
C ALA A 92 -15.35 -13.25 -17.84
N LEU A 93 -14.31 -13.02 -17.04
CA LEU A 93 -13.08 -13.84 -17.04
C LEU A 93 -13.35 -15.27 -16.57
N LEU A 94 -14.16 -15.43 -15.52
CA LEU A 94 -14.51 -16.75 -14.95
C LEU A 94 -15.50 -17.53 -15.82
N ASP A 95 -16.50 -16.87 -16.41
CA ASP A 95 -17.53 -17.51 -17.24
C ASP A 95 -16.93 -18.14 -18.50
N LYS A 96 -15.83 -17.58 -19.03
CA LYS A 96 -15.07 -18.19 -20.14
C LYS A 96 -14.51 -19.57 -19.81
N THR A 97 -14.31 -19.88 -18.53
CA THR A 97 -13.80 -21.18 -18.08
C THR A 97 -14.93 -22.18 -17.78
N GLY A 98 -16.15 -21.70 -17.49
CA GLY A 98 -17.32 -22.56 -17.24
C GLY A 98 -17.35 -23.24 -15.86
N TRP A 99 -16.41 -22.92 -14.95
CA TRP A 99 -16.28 -23.65 -13.66
C TRP A 99 -17.34 -23.27 -12.62
N PHE A 100 -17.98 -22.10 -12.70
CA PHE A 100 -18.77 -21.54 -11.58
C PHE A 100 -20.16 -21.00 -11.96
N GLN A 101 -20.68 -21.34 -13.14
CA GLN A 101 -21.95 -20.79 -13.65
C GLN A 101 -23.21 -21.20 -12.86
N ASN A 102 -23.14 -22.19 -11.95
CA ASN A 102 -24.31 -22.76 -11.27
C ASN A 102 -24.19 -22.82 -9.73
N SER A 103 -23.30 -22.04 -9.12
CA SER A 103 -23.20 -22.00 -7.65
C SER A 103 -24.24 -21.04 -7.06
N MET A 104 -25.06 -21.53 -6.13
CA MET A 104 -26.00 -20.73 -5.30
C MET A 104 -25.29 -19.68 -4.42
N ILE A 105 -23.98 -19.84 -4.25
CA ILE A 105 -23.08 -18.85 -3.63
C ILE A 105 -22.23 -18.30 -4.77
N ASP A 106 -22.12 -16.98 -4.89
CA ASP A 106 -21.23 -16.31 -5.86
C ASP A 106 -19.76 -16.71 -5.59
N MET A 107 -19.32 -17.87 -6.08
CA MET A 107 -17.93 -18.34 -5.94
C MET A 107 -16.94 -17.38 -6.62
N SER A 108 -17.41 -16.63 -7.62
CA SER A 108 -16.66 -15.52 -8.21
C SER A 108 -16.28 -14.45 -7.17
N TYR A 109 -17.12 -14.22 -6.17
CA TYR A 109 -16.87 -13.23 -5.13
C TYR A 109 -15.73 -13.66 -4.19
N LEU A 110 -15.75 -14.92 -3.72
CA LEU A 110 -14.70 -15.44 -2.82
C LEU A 110 -13.33 -15.39 -3.51
N LEU A 111 -13.31 -15.74 -4.80
CA LEU A 111 -12.12 -15.67 -5.62
C LEU A 111 -11.66 -14.21 -5.82
N THR A 112 -12.59 -13.28 -6.02
CA THR A 112 -12.28 -11.84 -6.16
C THR A 112 -11.67 -11.27 -4.88
N ILE A 113 -12.22 -11.59 -3.70
CA ILE A 113 -11.61 -11.21 -2.42
C ILE A 113 -10.21 -11.78 -2.27
N LEU A 114 -10.02 -13.07 -2.58
CA LEU A 114 -8.72 -13.72 -2.42
C LEU A 114 -7.66 -13.10 -3.33
N VAL A 115 -8.04 -12.74 -4.56
CA VAL A 115 -7.17 -12.03 -5.51
C VAL A 115 -6.85 -10.61 -5.03
N LEU A 116 -7.86 -9.84 -4.61
CA LEU A 116 -7.66 -8.48 -4.09
C LEU A 116 -6.75 -8.48 -2.85
N TRP A 117 -6.99 -9.41 -1.92
CA TRP A 117 -6.16 -9.57 -0.73
C TRP A 117 -4.71 -9.89 -1.09
N GLY A 118 -4.50 -10.77 -2.09
CA GLY A 118 -3.17 -11.06 -2.62
C GLY A 118 -2.46 -9.84 -3.23
N ILE A 119 -3.19 -9.05 -4.02
CA ILE A 119 -2.68 -7.82 -4.64
C ILE A 119 -2.35 -6.77 -3.56
N SER A 120 -3.24 -6.58 -2.58
CA SER A 120 -3.05 -5.65 -1.47
C SER A 120 -1.84 -6.06 -0.61
N SER A 121 -1.69 -7.35 -0.31
CA SER A 121 -0.53 -7.88 0.41
C SER A 121 0.77 -7.59 -0.32
N LEU A 122 0.83 -7.82 -1.64
CA LEU A 122 2.01 -7.51 -2.44
C LEU A 122 2.40 -6.03 -2.34
N PHE A 123 1.42 -5.13 -2.36
CA PHE A 123 1.63 -3.69 -2.19
C PHE A 123 2.08 -3.28 -0.79
N LEU A 124 1.71 -4.02 0.26
CA LEU A 124 2.18 -3.79 1.63
C LEU A 124 3.63 -4.26 1.85
N PHE A 125 4.09 -5.23 1.06
CA PHE A 125 5.45 -5.77 1.10
C PHE A 125 6.44 -5.05 0.16
N LEU A 126 5.97 -4.15 -0.71
CA LEU A 126 6.74 -3.32 -1.65
C LEU A 126 7.16 -1.98 -1.03
#